data_AF-X0VIS7-F1
#
_entry.id   AF-X0VIS7-F1
#
_cell.length_a   1.000
_cell.length_b   1.000
_cell.length_c   1.000
_cell.angle_alpha   90.00
_cell.angle_beta   90.00
_cell.angle_gamma   90.00
#
_symmetry.space_group_name_H-M   'P 1'
#
loop_
_entity.id
_entity.type
_entity.pdbx_description
1 polymer ?
#
loop_
_entity_poly.entity_id
_entity_poly.type
_entity_poly.pdbx_seq_one_letter_code
_entity_poly.pdbx_strand_id
1 'polypeptide(L)'
;VELEEAAKLDGANSRQLFQHITLPWLMPVIIVTMLLRTIWTFRQYDIVYLFAFGGPLFATTTLPVLVQYLAFGAQKIGAAAATGTIMVILMVVVATIYFRWYNVAEEKLG
;
A
#
# COMPACT_ATOMS: atom_id res chain seq x y z
N VAL A 1 15.84 11.49 -22.03
CA VAL A 1 17.28 11.70 -22.31
C VAL A 1 17.55 13.16 -22.60
N GLU A 2 16.88 13.78 -23.57
CA GLU A 2 17.11 15.21 -23.88
C GLU A 2 16.86 16.17 -22.71
N LEU A 3 15.77 16.01 -21.95
CA LEU A 3 15.51 16.83 -20.74
C LEU A 3 16.59 16.68 -19.66
N GLU A 4 17.19 15.50 -19.57
CA GLU A 4 18.22 15.20 -18.58
C GLU A 4 19.58 15.76 -19.00
N GLU A 5 19.90 15.69 -20.30
CA GLU A 5 21.10 16.26 -20.90
C GLU A 5 21.06 17.79 -20.91
N ALA A 6 19.92 18.40 -21.24
CA ALA A 6 19.70 19.84 -21.15
C ALA A 6 19.87 20.35 -19.71
N ALA A 7 19.27 19.68 -18.72
CA ALA A 7 19.42 20.05 -17.32
C ALA A 7 20.88 19.94 -16.82
N LYS A 8 21.66 18.96 -17.33
CA LYS A 8 23.09 18.85 -17.02
C LYS A 8 23.91 19.98 -17.66
N LEU A 9 23.57 20.40 -18.89
CA LEU A 9 24.16 21.56 -19.55
C LEU A 9 23.86 22.86 -18.78
N ASP A 10 22.68 22.97 -18.17
CA ASP A 10 22.27 24.08 -17.30
C ASP A 10 22.87 24.04 -15.88
N GLY A 11 23.75 23.07 -15.60
CA GLY A 11 24.47 22.97 -14.33
C GLY A 11 23.69 22.30 -13.19
N ALA A 12 22.61 21.57 -13.48
CA ALA A 12 21.88 20.82 -12.46
C ALA A 12 22.75 19.70 -11.87
N ASN A 13 22.80 19.63 -10.53
CA ASN A 13 23.47 18.53 -9.83
C ASN A 13 22.61 17.25 -9.82
N SER A 14 23.23 16.10 -9.54
CA SER A 14 22.54 14.79 -9.59
C SER A 14 21.32 14.68 -8.67
N ARG A 15 21.30 15.42 -7.55
CA ARG A 15 20.16 15.42 -6.62
C ARG A 15 18.97 16.20 -7.20
N GLN A 16 19.24 17.35 -7.84
CA GLN A 16 18.22 18.13 -8.54
C GLN A 16 17.62 17.34 -9.69
N LEU A 17 18.47 16.67 -10.48
CA LEU A 17 18.06 15.81 -11.58
C LEU A 17 17.13 14.68 -11.12
N PHE A 18 17.50 13.97 -10.06
CA PHE A 18 16.67 12.90 -9.50
C PHE A 18 15.33 13.42 -9.00
N GLN A 19 15.31 14.51 -8.23
CA GLN A 19 14.08 15.02 -7.61
C GLN A 19 13.11 15.65 -8.61
N HIS A 20 13.61 16.29 -9.67
CA HIS A 20 12.77 17.08 -10.60
C HIS A 20 12.49 16.37 -11.92
N ILE A 21 13.31 15.40 -12.32
CA ILE A 21 13.13 14.67 -13.58
C ILE A 21 12.82 13.21 -13.28
N THR A 22 13.76 12.47 -12.69
CA THR A 22 13.64 11.01 -12.55
C THR A 22 12.48 10.59 -11.63
N LEU A 23 12.36 11.22 -10.46
CA LEU A 23 11.37 10.85 -9.46
C LEU A 23 9.94 11.14 -9.96
N PRO A 24 9.60 12.34 -10.48
CA PRO A 24 8.27 12.61 -11.05
C PRO A 24 7.88 11.65 -12.16
N TRP A 25 8.83 11.29 -13.03
CA TRP A 25 8.60 10.33 -14.12
C TRP A 25 8.28 8.92 -13.62
N LEU A 26 8.86 8.53 -12.49
CA LEU A 26 8.60 7.23 -11.85
C LEU A 26 7.38 7.22 -10.93
N MET A 27 6.82 8.39 -10.56
CA MET A 27 5.71 8.48 -9.60
C MET A 27 4.52 7.58 -9.95
N PRO A 28 4.03 7.49 -11.21
CA PRO A 28 2.90 6.61 -11.52
C PRO A 28 3.18 5.14 -11.19
N VAL A 29 4.38 4.66 -11.53
CA VAL A 29 4.82 3.28 -11.25
C VAL A 29 5.00 3.05 -9.75
N ILE A 30 5.58 4.02 -9.03
CA ILE A 30 5.74 3.97 -7.57
C ILE A 30 4.38 3.87 -6.88
N ILE A 31 3.38 4.64 -7.34
CA ILE A 31 2.03 4.64 -6.77
C ILE A 31 1.37 3.27 -6.97
N VAL A 32 1.41 2.70 -8.17
CA VAL A 32 0.83 1.38 -8.47
C VAL A 32 1.51 0.27 -7.67
N THR A 33 2.84 0.26 -7.63
CA THR A 33 3.59 -0.75 -6.87
C THR A 33 3.36 -0.64 -5.37
N MET A 34 3.26 0.58 -4.82
CA MET A 34 2.87 0.83 -3.42
C MET A 34 1.44 0.35 -3.13
N LEU A 35 0.48 0.60 -4.02
CA LEU A 35 -0.89 0.11 -3.86
C LEU A 35 -0.91 -1.41 -3.72
N LEU A 36 -0.29 -2.11 -4.68
CA LEU A 36 -0.19 -3.56 -4.64
C LEU A 36 0.49 -4.01 -3.36
N ARG A 37 1.66 -3.44 -3.03
CA ARG A 37 2.40 -3.78 -1.81
C ARG A 37 1.56 -3.61 -0.56
N THR A 38 0.75 -2.56 -0.49
CA THR A 38 -0.16 -2.28 0.63
C THR A 38 -1.22 -3.36 0.75
N ILE A 39 -1.87 -3.76 -0.37
CA ILE A 39 -2.87 -4.84 -0.39
C ILE A 39 -2.25 -6.16 0.10
N TRP A 40 -1.07 -6.53 -0.40
CA TRP A 40 -0.37 -7.76 0.01
C TRP A 40 0.00 -7.75 1.49
N THR A 41 0.55 -6.64 1.96
CA THR A 41 0.99 -6.50 3.36
C THR A 41 -0.20 -6.47 4.32
N PHE A 42 -1.31 -5.83 3.94
CA PHE A 42 -2.51 -5.74 4.78
C PHE A 42 -3.18 -7.10 4.99
N ARG A 43 -3.17 -7.97 3.98
CA ARG A 43 -3.72 -9.33 4.07
C ARG A 43 -2.79 -10.31 4.81
N GLN A 44 -1.62 -9.87 5.28
CA GLN A 44 -0.62 -10.77 5.82
C GLN A 44 -1.02 -11.30 7.20
N TYR A 45 -1.48 -12.55 7.21
CA TYR A 45 -1.83 -13.28 8.43
C TYR A 45 -0.61 -14.02 9.00
N ASP A 46 0.11 -14.75 8.16
CA ASP A 46 1.11 -15.74 8.60
C ASP A 46 2.21 -15.13 9.47
N ILE A 47 2.83 -14.04 9.01
CA ILE A 47 3.91 -13.39 9.76
C ILE A 47 3.41 -12.87 11.11
N VAL A 48 2.24 -12.21 11.13
CA VAL A 48 1.70 -11.61 12.36
C VAL A 48 1.32 -12.68 13.36
N TYR A 49 0.67 -13.75 12.89
CA TYR A 49 0.26 -14.86 13.72
C TYR A 49 1.47 -15.66 14.25
N LEU A 50 2.45 -15.95 13.40
CA LEU A 50 3.63 -16.74 13.82
C LEU A 50 4.55 -15.98 14.77
N PHE A 51 4.73 -14.67 14.59
CA PHE A 51 5.61 -13.88 15.46
C PHE A 51 5.03 -13.62 16.84
N ALA A 52 3.73 -13.35 16.91
CA ALA A 52 3.12 -12.90 18.15
C ALA A 52 2.19 -13.94 18.78
N PHE A 53 1.71 -14.94 18.02
CA PHE A 53 0.51 -15.72 18.37
C PHE A 53 -0.68 -14.81 18.76
N GLY A 54 -0.71 -13.57 18.25
CA GLY A 54 -1.66 -12.53 18.66
C GLY A 54 -1.30 -11.72 19.92
N GLY A 55 -0.17 -12.01 20.57
CA GLY A 55 0.33 -11.34 21.78
C GLY A 55 -0.54 -11.61 23.01
N PRO A 56 -0.05 -11.37 24.24
CA PRO A 56 -0.90 -11.47 25.43
C PRO A 56 -2.09 -10.51 25.30
N LEU A 57 -3.30 -11.02 25.54
CA LEU A 57 -4.56 -10.26 25.51
C LEU A 57 -4.88 -9.56 24.18
N PHE A 58 -4.58 -10.17 23.03
CA PHE A 58 -4.89 -9.61 21.71
C PHE A 58 -4.19 -8.28 21.37
N ALA A 59 -3.22 -7.85 22.18
CA ALA A 59 -2.57 -6.54 22.06
C ALA A 59 -1.89 -6.31 20.70
N THR A 60 -1.57 -7.38 19.97
CA THR A 60 -0.95 -7.31 18.64
C THR A 60 -1.83 -7.95 17.57
N THR A 61 -3.15 -7.98 17.75
CA THR A 61 -4.04 -8.55 16.72
C THR A 61 -4.35 -7.58 15.61
N THR A 62 -4.16 -8.07 14.39
CA THR A 62 -4.58 -7.39 13.15
C THR A 62 -5.91 -7.96 12.68
N LEU A 63 -6.61 -7.22 11.81
CA LEU A 63 -7.90 -7.66 11.27
C LEU A 63 -7.88 -9.07 10.62
N PRO A 64 -6.84 -9.45 9.84
CA PRO A 64 -6.73 -10.84 9.34
C PRO A 64 -6.68 -11.89 10.44
N VAL A 65 -5.95 -11.62 11.53
CA VAL A 65 -5.86 -12.55 12.68
C VAL A 65 -7.20 -12.66 13.40
N LEU A 66 -7.92 -11.55 13.54
CA LEU A 66 -9.26 -11.54 14.13
C LEU A 66 -10.26 -12.35 13.30
N VAL A 67 -10.24 -12.21 11.98
CA VAL A 67 -11.11 -13.01 11.07
C VAL A 67 -10.83 -14.50 11.25
N GLN A 68 -9.56 -14.90 11.29
CA GLN A 68 -9.18 -16.29 11.49
C GLN A 68 -9.67 -16.82 12.85
N TYR A 69 -9.47 -16.04 13.92
CA TYR A 69 -9.95 -16.40 15.25
C TYR A 69 -11.48 -16.53 15.31
N LEU A 70 -12.22 -15.60 14.72
CA LEU A 70 -13.68 -15.64 14.70
C LEU A 70 -14.21 -16.83 13.88
N ALA A 71 -13.58 -17.15 12.75
CA ALA A 71 -14.01 -18.23 11.88
C ALA A 71 -13.72 -19.62 12.47
N PHE A 72 -12.51 -19.84 12.99
CA PHE A 72 -12.05 -21.18 13.39
C PHE A 72 -11.91 -21.36 14.90
N GLY A 73 -11.56 -20.31 15.65
CA GLY A 73 -11.43 -20.38 17.10
C GLY A 73 -12.78 -20.27 17.82
N ALA A 74 -13.51 -19.19 17.56
CA ALA A 74 -14.82 -18.93 18.18
C ALA A 74 -16.01 -19.49 17.38
N GLN A 75 -15.77 -20.00 16.16
CA GLN A 75 -16.78 -20.52 15.23
C GLN A 75 -17.97 -19.56 14.96
N LYS A 76 -17.73 -18.24 15.09
CA LYS A 76 -18.69 -17.18 14.78
C LYS A 76 -18.53 -16.74 13.33
N ILE A 77 -18.95 -17.61 12.41
CA ILE A 77 -18.78 -17.41 10.95
C ILE A 77 -19.41 -16.09 10.47
N GLY A 78 -20.59 -15.72 10.98
CA GLY A 78 -21.25 -14.46 10.61
C GLY A 78 -20.43 -13.22 11.01
N ALA A 79 -19.81 -13.24 12.20
CA ALA A 79 -18.93 -12.16 12.64
C ALA A 79 -17.64 -12.12 11.81
N ALA A 80 -17.05 -13.28 11.50
CA ALA A 80 -15.87 -13.37 10.64
C ALA A 80 -16.14 -12.79 9.24
N ALA A 81 -17.30 -13.11 8.65
CA ALA A 81 -17.73 -12.57 7.37
C ALA A 81 -17.92 -11.05 7.42
N ALA A 82 -18.58 -10.53 8.46
CA ALA A 82 -18.76 -9.09 8.63
C ALA A 82 -17.42 -8.34 8.75
N THR A 83 -16.48 -8.87 9.54
CA THR A 83 -15.13 -8.29 9.66
C THR A 83 -14.37 -8.37 8.33
N GLY A 84 -14.49 -9.46 7.58
CA GLY A 84 -13.91 -9.59 6.24
C GLY A 84 -14.46 -8.55 5.25
N THR A 85 -15.77 -8.29 5.28
CA THR A 85 -16.39 -7.23 4.46
C THR A 85 -15.86 -5.84 4.82
N ILE A 86 -15.68 -5.55 6.12
CA ILE A 86 -15.08 -4.28 6.57
C ILE A 86 -13.66 -4.13 6.02
N MET A 87 -12.87 -5.20 6.02
CA MET A 87 -11.52 -5.19 5.42
C MET A 87 -11.55 -4.86 3.93
N VAL A 88 -12.49 -5.44 3.17
CA VAL A 88 -12.65 -5.14 1.74
C VAL A 88 -13.00 -3.67 1.54
N ILE A 89 -13.97 -3.14 2.29
CA ILE A 89 -14.36 -1.72 2.21
C ILE A 89 -13.15 -0.82 2.49
N LEU A 90 -12.38 -1.12 3.54
CA LEU A 90 -11.18 -0.36 3.87
C LEU A 90 -10.16 -0.39 2.73
N MET A 91 -9.90 -1.56 2.13
CA MET A 91 -8.98 -1.69 1.01
C MET A 91 -9.47 -0.98 -0.25
N VAL A 92 -10.78 -0.94 -0.49
CA VAL A 92 -11.36 -0.15 -1.58
C VAL A 92 -11.11 1.34 -1.35
N VAL A 93 -11.33 1.86 -0.14
CA VAL A 93 -11.06 3.26 0.19
C VAL A 93 -9.59 3.60 -0.03
N VAL A 94 -8.67 2.75 0.45
CA VAL A 94 -7.23 2.92 0.22
C VAL A 94 -6.93 2.91 -1.29
N ALA A 95 -7.45 1.93 -2.04
CA ALA A 95 -7.24 1.87 -3.48
C ALA A 95 -7.74 3.12 -4.21
N THR A 96 -8.90 3.65 -3.85
CA THR A 96 -9.43 4.91 -4.43
C THR A 96 -8.50 6.09 -4.17
N ILE A 97 -7.88 6.18 -2.99
CA ILE A 97 -6.89 7.23 -2.68
C ILE A 97 -5.66 7.09 -3.59
N TYR A 98 -5.13 5.87 -3.73
CA TYR A 98 -4.00 5.59 -4.62
C TYR A 98 -4.32 5.90 -6.08
N PHE A 99 -5.51 5.53 -6.57
CA PHE A 99 -5.96 5.86 -7.93
C PHE A 99 -6.05 7.37 -8.15
N ARG A 100 -6.54 8.12 -7.16
CA ARG A 100 -6.58 9.58 -7.26
C ARG A 100 -5.19 10.19 -7.36
N TRP A 101 -4.21 9.65 -6.62
CA TRP A 101 -2.80 10.08 -6.74
C TRP A 101 -2.17 9.70 -8.07
N TYR A 102 -2.48 8.50 -8.57
CA TYR A 102 -2.02 8.04 -9.88
C TYR A 102 -2.49 8.99 -10.99
N ASN A 103 -3.78 9.33 -11.03
CA ASN A 103 -4.32 10.23 -12.04
C ASN A 103 -3.64 11.62 -12.01
N VAL A 104 -3.37 12.16 -10.82
CA VAL A 104 -2.66 13.45 -10.67
C VAL A 104 -1.20 13.34 -11.10
N ALA A 105 -0.55 12.20 -10.89
CA ALA A 105 0.82 11.99 -11.35
C ALA A 105 0.89 11.82 -12.88
N GLU A 106 -0.10 11.16 -13.48
CA GLU A 106 -0.22 10.98 -14.92
C GLU A 106 -0.51 12.30 -15.64
N GLU A 107 -1.43 13.12 -15.12
CA GLU A 107 -1.74 14.46 -15.66
C GLU A 107 -0.52 15.40 -15.68
N LYS A 108 0.44 15.21 -14.77
CA LYS A 108 1.69 16.00 -14.75
C LYS A 108 2.72 15.55 -15.80
N LEU A 109 2.51 14.39 -16.41
CA LEU A 109 3.43 13.78 -17.38
C LEU A 109 2.92 13.86 -18.82
N GLY A 110 1.61 14.00 -19.02
CA GLY A 110 0.97 14.26 -20.31
C GLY A 110 0.95 15.73 -20.67
#